data_AF-A0A2S6H5N4-F1
#
_entry.id   AF-A0A2S6H5N4-F1
#
_cell.length_a   1.000
_cell.length_b   1.000
_cell.length_c   1.000
_cell.angle_alpha   90.00
_cell.angle_beta   90.00
_cell.angle_gamma   90.00
#
_symmetry.space_group_name_H-M   'P 1'
#
loop_
_entity.id
_entity.type
_entity.pdbx_description
1 polymer ?
#
loop_
_entity_poly.entity_id
_entity_poly.type
_entity_poly.pdbx_seq_one_letter_code
_entity_poly.pdbx_strand_id
1 'polypeptide(L)'
;MLRLYEVGHWSFEGRLALTGQNDSWSANISWEHSPETEKIKLSGPMGQGAVVISLTGNVVTIDRGGDDVRSSAQPEEFINQQLGMFVPVRSLRYWVVGLPEPSLAYNDTDAGFNQAGWLNEYKQMQIVGDGAMPHKITVMNNKVKLKLIIDHWVLNDTKTN
;
A
#
# COMPACT_ATOMS: atom_id res chain seq x y z
N MET A 1 -4.14 -5.90 -18.94
CA MET A 1 -3.12 -5.17 -18.15
C MET A 1 -3.35 -3.66 -18.15
N LEU A 2 -3.51 -2.98 -19.30
CA LEU A 2 -3.72 -1.52 -19.35
C LEU A 2 -4.93 -1.01 -18.53
N ARG A 3 -6.05 -1.76 -18.54
CA ARG A 3 -7.28 -1.39 -17.84
C ARG A 3 -7.15 -1.22 -16.32
N LEU A 4 -6.16 -1.87 -15.68
CA LEU A 4 -5.95 -1.72 -14.22
C LEU A 4 -5.15 -0.45 -13.87
N TYR A 5 -4.30 0.05 -14.77
CA TYR A 5 -3.65 1.36 -14.59
C TYR A 5 -4.65 2.52 -14.73
N GLU A 6 -5.80 2.28 -15.36
CA GLU A 6 -6.87 3.26 -15.54
C GLU A 6 -7.82 3.32 -14.34
N VAL A 7 -7.67 2.44 -13.35
CA VAL A 7 -8.45 2.49 -12.10
C VAL A 7 -7.94 3.68 -11.28
N GLY A 8 -8.46 4.85 -11.60
CA GLY A 8 -8.07 6.11 -10.96
C GLY A 8 -8.46 6.15 -9.49
N HIS A 9 -9.50 5.41 -9.09
CA HIS A 9 -9.93 5.34 -7.69
C HIS A 9 -10.15 3.90 -7.26
N TRP A 10 -9.47 3.52 -6.20
CA TRP A 10 -9.70 2.26 -5.52
C TRP A 10 -9.55 2.47 -4.02
N SER A 11 -10.24 1.65 -3.25
CA SER A 11 -9.94 1.52 -1.84
C SER A 11 -9.99 0.07 -1.41
N PHE A 12 -9.32 -0.23 -0.31
CA PHE A 12 -9.42 -1.54 0.31
C PHE A 12 -9.33 -1.46 1.82
N GLU A 13 -9.84 -2.51 2.46
CA GLU A 13 -9.66 -2.79 3.88
C GLU A 13 -9.04 -4.17 4.07
N GLY A 14 -8.21 -4.32 5.09
CA GLY A 14 -7.56 -5.58 5.37
C GLY A 14 -6.58 -5.53 6.52
N ARG A 15 -5.60 -6.43 6.46
CA ARG A 15 -4.62 -6.67 7.52
C ARG A 15 -3.21 -6.65 6.97
N LEU A 16 -2.35 -5.91 7.65
CA LEU A 16 -0.94 -5.71 7.33
C LEU A 16 -0.09 -6.34 8.42
N ALA A 17 0.97 -7.02 8.02
CA ALA A 17 2.09 -7.36 8.90
C ALA A 17 3.40 -6.90 8.26
N LEU A 18 4.19 -6.16 9.03
CA LEU A 18 5.52 -5.74 8.65
C LEU A 18 6.53 -6.41 9.58
N THR A 19 7.55 -7.01 8.97
CA THR A 19 8.64 -7.67 9.68
C THR A 19 9.95 -7.14 9.13
N GLY A 20 10.72 -6.48 10.01
CA GLY A 20 12.09 -6.04 9.75
C GLY A 20 13.10 -7.02 10.35
N GLN A 21 14.36 -6.56 10.46
CA GLN A 21 15.44 -7.36 11.07
C GLN A 21 15.31 -7.49 12.59
N ASN A 22 14.88 -6.43 13.27
CA ASN A 22 14.84 -6.37 14.73
C ASN A 22 13.42 -6.32 15.30
N ASP A 23 12.46 -5.86 14.51
CA ASP A 23 11.10 -5.58 14.95
C ASP A 23 10.06 -6.15 14.00
N SER A 24 8.89 -6.47 14.54
CA SER A 24 7.71 -6.83 13.74
C SER A 24 6.45 -6.29 14.40
N TRP A 25 5.53 -5.81 13.58
CA TRP A 25 4.21 -5.38 14.04
C TRP A 25 3.13 -5.70 13.01
N SER A 26 1.88 -5.70 13.48
CA SER A 26 0.70 -5.91 12.65
C SER A 26 -0.34 -4.85 12.91
N ALA A 27 -1.10 -4.49 11.88
CA ALA A 27 -2.20 -3.52 11.98
C ALA A 27 -3.34 -3.93 11.04
N ASN A 28 -4.55 -3.47 11.37
CA ASN A 28 -5.58 -3.32 10.36
C ASN A 28 -5.21 -2.12 9.48
N ILE A 29 -5.48 -2.23 8.19
CA ILE A 29 -5.21 -1.21 7.19
C ILE A 29 -6.49 -0.89 6.42
N SER A 30 -6.70 0.40 6.18
CA SER A 30 -7.59 0.89 5.14
C SER A 30 -6.77 1.81 4.24
N TRP A 31 -6.85 1.64 2.93
CA TRP A 31 -6.15 2.48 1.98
C TRP A 31 -7.14 2.96 0.93
N GLU A 32 -7.31 4.27 0.83
CA GLU A 32 -8.04 4.96 -0.22
C GLU A 32 -7.05 5.64 -1.17
N HIS A 33 -7.18 5.36 -2.46
CA HIS A 33 -6.37 5.92 -3.53
C HIS A 33 -7.24 6.73 -4.50
N SER A 34 -6.66 7.83 -4.96
CA SER A 34 -7.14 8.67 -6.06
C SER A 34 -5.92 9.19 -6.84
N PRO A 35 -6.09 9.78 -8.03
CA PRO A 35 -4.95 10.25 -8.81
C PRO A 35 -4.09 11.31 -8.09
N GLU A 36 -4.70 12.09 -7.19
CA GLU A 36 -4.04 13.20 -6.51
C GLU A 36 -3.71 12.91 -5.04
N THR A 37 -4.38 11.94 -4.42
CA THR A 37 -4.26 11.69 -2.98
C THR A 37 -4.20 10.21 -2.63
N GLU A 38 -3.41 9.92 -1.61
CA GLU A 38 -3.40 8.65 -0.89
C GLU A 38 -3.86 8.91 0.54
N LYS A 39 -4.70 8.05 1.08
CA LYS A 39 -5.05 8.07 2.50
C LYS A 39 -4.97 6.66 3.06
N ILE A 40 -4.00 6.45 3.95
CA ILE A 40 -3.71 5.17 4.58
C ILE A 40 -4.02 5.29 6.06
N LYS A 41 -4.94 4.48 6.55
CA LYS A 41 -5.22 4.36 7.99
C LYS A 41 -4.67 3.04 8.49
N LEU A 42 -3.85 3.11 9.53
CA LEU A 42 -3.33 1.95 10.26
C LEU A 42 -3.88 1.97 11.68
N SER A 43 -4.33 0.83 12.18
CA SER A 43 -4.78 0.70 13.57
C SER A 43 -4.37 -0.63 14.18
N GLY A 44 -4.05 -0.62 15.47
CA GLY A 44 -3.66 -1.85 16.17
C GLY A 44 -4.83 -2.83 16.32
N PRO A 45 -4.54 -4.04 16.86
CA PRO A 45 -5.57 -5.01 17.20
C PRO A 45 -6.67 -4.37 18.06
N MET A 46 -7.93 -4.70 17.77
CA MET A 46 -9.10 -4.12 18.45
C MET A 46 -9.19 -2.57 18.37
N GLY A 47 -8.57 -1.95 17.37
CA GLY A 47 -8.61 -0.50 17.16
C GLY A 47 -7.72 0.31 18.10
N GLN A 48 -6.81 -0.34 18.82
CA GLN A 48 -5.87 0.34 19.72
C GLN A 48 -4.86 1.17 18.92
N GLY A 49 -4.89 2.48 19.13
CA GLY A 49 -4.07 3.41 18.39
C GLY A 49 -4.49 3.50 16.91
N ALA A 50 -4.44 4.70 16.35
CA ALA A 50 -4.66 4.91 14.93
C ALA A 50 -3.64 5.90 14.41
N VAL A 51 -3.13 5.62 13.22
CA VAL A 51 -2.30 6.53 12.46
C VAL A 51 -2.96 6.72 11.10
N VAL A 52 -3.20 7.97 10.73
CA VAL A 52 -3.67 8.34 9.40
C VAL A 52 -2.53 9.02 8.66
N ILE A 53 -2.13 8.43 7.54
CA ILE A 53 -1.11 8.95 6.64
C ILE A 53 -1.83 9.44 5.39
N SER A 54 -1.73 10.73 5.11
CA SER A 54 -2.30 11.35 3.91
C SER A 54 -1.17 11.87 3.03
N LEU A 55 -1.15 11.51 1.75
CA LEU A 55 -0.23 12.04 0.76
C LEU A 55 -1.02 12.87 -0.25
N THR A 56 -0.59 14.09 -0.51
CA THR A 56 -1.17 14.97 -1.53
C THR A 56 -0.03 15.68 -2.26
N GLY A 57 0.13 15.38 -3.55
CA GLY A 57 1.33 15.78 -4.30
C GLY A 57 2.61 15.27 -3.64
N ASN A 58 3.47 16.19 -3.19
CA ASN A 58 4.73 15.87 -2.50
C ASN A 58 4.67 16.04 -0.98
N VAL A 59 3.51 16.36 -0.42
CA VAL A 59 3.34 16.54 1.02
C VAL A 59 2.73 15.30 1.62
N VAL A 60 3.34 14.81 2.69
CA VAL A 60 2.75 13.81 3.58
C VAL A 60 2.30 14.47 4.88
N THR A 61 1.19 14.03 5.43
CA THR A 61 0.71 14.35 6.77
C THR A 61 0.45 13.06 7.53
N ILE A 62 0.92 12.97 8.76
CA ILE A 62 0.71 11.85 9.67
C ILE A 62 0.00 12.38 10.91
N ASP A 63 -1.19 11.86 11.17
CA ASP A 63 -2.05 12.19 12.30
C ASP A 63 -2.21 10.95 13.20
N ARG A 64 -1.86 11.08 14.48
CA ARG A 64 -1.99 10.01 15.49
C ARG A 64 -3.14 10.25 16.49
N GLY A 65 -3.96 11.26 16.25
CA GLY A 65 -4.95 11.77 17.19
C GLY A 65 -4.32 12.58 18.34
N GLY A 66 -5.16 13.19 19.17
CA GLY A 66 -4.72 13.97 20.33
C GLY A 66 -3.81 15.14 19.98
N ASP A 67 -4.08 15.82 18.86
CA ASP A 67 -3.31 16.94 18.32
C ASP A 67 -1.88 16.62 17.83
N ASP A 68 -1.48 15.34 17.74
CA ASP A 68 -0.20 14.93 17.13
C ASP A 68 -0.33 14.78 15.61
N VAL A 69 -0.38 15.92 14.92
CA VAL A 69 -0.37 16.02 13.46
C VAL A 69 0.96 16.58 12.99
N ARG A 70 1.62 15.90 12.07
CA ARG A 70 2.93 16.31 11.52
C ARG A 70 2.97 16.15 10.01
N SER A 71 3.66 17.06 9.34
CA SER A 71 3.75 17.03 7.87
C SER A 71 5.20 17.18 7.39
N SER A 72 5.46 16.69 6.18
CA SER A 72 6.77 16.78 5.52
C SER A 72 6.63 16.83 4.00
N ALA A 73 7.59 17.47 3.34
CA ALA A 73 7.75 17.47 1.88
C ALA A 73 8.64 16.30 1.37
N GLN A 74 9.01 15.37 2.25
CA GLN A 74 9.78 14.16 1.96
C GLN A 74 8.98 12.92 2.39
N PRO A 75 7.98 12.49 1.59
CA PRO A 75 6.99 11.50 2.03
C PRO A 75 7.57 10.17 2.49
N GLU A 76 8.44 9.57 1.68
CA GLU A 76 8.99 8.25 1.97
C GLU A 76 9.86 8.30 3.23
N GLU A 77 10.84 9.20 3.28
CA GLU A 77 11.71 9.35 4.44
C GLU A 77 10.90 9.58 5.72
N PHE A 78 9.91 10.47 5.66
CA PHE A 78 9.09 10.80 6.82
C PHE A 78 8.26 9.59 7.28
N ILE A 79 7.55 8.91 6.37
CA ILE A 79 6.79 7.70 6.72
C ILE A 79 7.70 6.64 7.34
N ASN A 80 8.88 6.43 6.77
CA ASN A 80 9.82 5.42 7.24
C ASN A 80 10.36 5.75 8.64
N GLN A 81 10.68 7.02 8.92
CA GLN A 81 11.08 7.47 10.26
C GLN A 81 9.95 7.24 11.28
N GLN A 82 8.70 7.47 10.86
CA GLN A 82 7.53 7.35 11.73
C GLN A 82 7.09 5.90 11.97
N LEU A 83 7.33 4.98 11.02
CA LEU A 83 6.98 3.55 11.11
C LEU A 83 8.15 2.64 11.53
N GLY A 84 9.38 3.17 11.54
CA GLY A 84 10.59 2.43 11.92
C GLY A 84 11.11 1.45 10.87
N MET A 85 10.41 1.28 9.74
CA MET A 85 10.78 0.39 8.65
C MET A 85 10.65 1.09 7.31
N PHE A 86 11.60 0.82 6.41
CA PHE A 86 11.59 1.37 5.06
C PHE A 86 10.62 0.59 4.17
N VAL A 87 9.60 1.27 3.64
CA VAL A 87 8.71 0.73 2.61
C VAL A 87 8.41 1.80 1.55
N PRO A 88 8.59 1.53 0.24
CA PRO A 88 8.41 2.53 -0.80
C PRO A 88 6.92 2.74 -1.10
N VAL A 89 6.28 3.67 -0.39
CA VAL A 89 4.83 3.93 -0.52
C VAL A 89 4.44 4.30 -1.95
N ARG A 90 5.30 5.01 -2.69
CA ARG A 90 5.06 5.39 -4.09
C ARG A 90 4.95 4.19 -5.02
N SER A 91 5.80 3.18 -4.85
CA SER A 91 5.73 1.95 -5.65
C SER A 91 4.63 1.02 -5.14
N LEU A 92 4.41 0.97 -3.82
CA LEU A 92 3.38 0.14 -3.21
C LEU A 92 1.99 0.40 -3.77
N ARG A 93 1.63 1.66 -4.09
CA ARG A 93 0.30 1.98 -4.65
C ARG A 93 0.00 1.20 -5.94
N TYR A 94 1.03 0.85 -6.72
CA TYR A 94 0.89 -0.01 -7.90
C TYR A 94 0.94 -1.48 -7.51
N TRP A 95 1.86 -1.85 -6.62
CA TRP A 95 2.07 -3.24 -6.24
C TRP A 95 0.84 -3.84 -5.54
N VAL A 96 0.10 -3.07 -4.73
CA VAL A 96 -1.11 -3.55 -4.04
C VAL A 96 -2.25 -3.92 -5.00
N VAL A 97 -2.29 -3.32 -6.19
CA VAL A 97 -3.26 -3.65 -7.25
C VAL A 97 -2.73 -4.68 -8.26
N GLY A 98 -1.53 -5.23 -8.04
CA GLY A 98 -0.99 -6.27 -8.92
C GLY A 98 -0.12 -5.76 -10.07
N LEU A 99 0.29 -4.49 -10.04
CA LEU A 99 0.96 -3.85 -11.16
C LEU A 99 2.37 -3.37 -10.79
N PRO A 100 3.36 -3.47 -11.69
CA PRO A 100 4.63 -2.79 -11.51
C PRO A 100 4.45 -1.27 -11.61
N GLU A 101 5.31 -0.51 -10.94
CA GLU A 101 5.37 0.94 -11.14
C GLU A 101 5.81 1.25 -12.59
N PRO A 102 5.07 2.11 -13.34
CA PRO A 102 5.33 2.32 -14.77
C PRO A 102 6.71 2.91 -15.12
N SER A 103 7.30 3.69 -14.22
CA SER A 103 8.56 4.42 -14.43
C SER A 103 9.80 3.54 -14.22
N LEU A 104 9.64 2.31 -13.71
CA LEU A 104 10.72 1.44 -13.28
C LEU A 104 10.72 0.13 -14.04
N ALA A 105 11.90 -0.34 -14.44
CA ALA A 105 12.05 -1.67 -15.01
C ALA A 105 11.73 -2.76 -13.97
N TYR A 106 11.09 -3.83 -14.42
CA TYR A 106 10.77 -5.00 -13.60
C TYR A 106 11.12 -6.29 -14.36
N ASN A 107 11.25 -7.38 -13.62
CA ASN A 107 11.42 -8.72 -14.18
C ASN A 107 10.34 -9.63 -13.61
N ASP A 108 9.64 -10.36 -14.49
CA ASP A 108 8.65 -11.35 -14.07
C ASP A 108 9.28 -12.52 -13.31
N THR A 109 8.45 -13.17 -12.50
CA THR A 109 8.75 -14.40 -11.76
C THR A 109 7.52 -15.30 -11.82
N ASP A 110 7.66 -16.56 -11.39
CA ASP A 110 6.53 -17.50 -11.38
C ASP A 110 5.34 -17.04 -10.53
N ALA A 111 5.58 -16.23 -9.50
CA ALA A 111 4.56 -15.82 -8.52
C ALA A 111 4.28 -14.30 -8.50
N GLY A 112 4.82 -13.53 -9.44
CA GLY A 112 4.72 -12.07 -9.48
C GLY A 112 5.93 -11.44 -10.16
N PHE A 113 6.57 -10.44 -9.57
CA PHE A 113 7.70 -9.74 -10.20
C PHE A 113 8.72 -9.17 -9.22
N ASN A 114 9.94 -8.95 -9.71
CA ASN A 114 10.97 -8.16 -9.03
C ASN A 114 11.03 -6.75 -9.63
N GLN A 115 10.96 -5.71 -8.80
CA GLN A 115 11.12 -4.32 -9.22
C GLN A 115 11.86 -3.51 -8.15
N ALA A 116 12.86 -2.71 -8.55
CA ALA A 116 13.65 -1.88 -7.64
C ALA A 116 14.22 -2.62 -6.40
N GLY A 117 14.60 -3.90 -6.56
CA GLY A 117 15.13 -4.73 -5.47
C GLY A 117 14.08 -5.33 -4.53
N TRP A 118 12.80 -5.19 -4.86
CA TRP A 118 11.68 -5.80 -4.13
C TRP A 118 11.04 -6.93 -4.93
N LEU A 119 10.86 -8.07 -4.28
CA LEU A 119 10.07 -9.19 -4.77
C LEU A 119 8.60 -8.99 -4.36
N ASN A 120 7.72 -8.96 -5.34
CA ASN A 120 6.27 -8.84 -5.18
C ASN A 120 5.64 -10.17 -5.57
N GLU A 121 5.02 -10.86 -4.61
CA GLU A 121 4.35 -12.15 -4.83
C GLU A 121 2.85 -12.06 -4.55
N TYR A 122 2.06 -12.57 -5.48
CA TYR A 122 0.60 -12.59 -5.42
C TYR A 122 0.12 -14.00 -5.14
N LYS A 123 0.01 -14.35 -3.86
CA LYS A 123 -0.29 -15.72 -3.42
C LYS A 123 -1.75 -16.11 -3.62
N GLN A 124 -2.65 -15.14 -3.67
CA GLN A 124 -4.07 -15.38 -3.89
C GLN A 124 -4.73 -14.14 -4.51
N MET A 125 -5.62 -14.37 -5.47
CA MET A 125 -6.48 -13.36 -6.08
C MET A 125 -7.94 -13.59 -5.65
N GLN A 126 -8.78 -12.57 -5.77
CA GLN A 126 -10.22 -12.60 -5.54
C GLN A 126 -10.95 -11.87 -6.67
N ILE A 127 -12.20 -12.24 -6.93
CA ILE A 127 -13.04 -11.58 -7.94
C ILE A 127 -13.66 -10.32 -7.31
N VAL A 128 -13.54 -9.18 -8.00
CA VAL A 128 -14.10 -7.89 -7.61
C VAL A 128 -14.71 -7.24 -8.86
N GLY A 129 -16.05 -7.16 -8.89
CA GLY A 129 -16.77 -6.79 -10.11
C GLY A 129 -16.43 -7.76 -11.25
N ASP A 130 -16.01 -7.20 -12.39
CA ASP A 130 -15.61 -7.98 -13.59
C ASP A 130 -14.11 -8.31 -13.62
N GLY A 131 -13.36 -7.98 -12.56
CA GLY A 131 -11.91 -8.11 -12.49
C GLY A 131 -11.43 -9.06 -11.40
N ALA A 132 -10.12 -9.37 -11.44
CA ALA A 132 -9.43 -10.07 -10.36
C ALA A 132 -8.49 -9.10 -9.65
N MET A 133 -8.61 -9.02 -8.33
CA MET A 133 -7.76 -8.19 -7.48
C MET A 133 -6.97 -9.05 -6.51
N PRO A 134 -5.81 -8.59 -6.01
CA PRO A 134 -5.08 -9.34 -5.01
C PRO A 134 -5.87 -9.52 -3.71
N HIS A 135 -5.86 -10.74 -3.16
CA HIS A 135 -6.33 -11.02 -1.81
C HIS A 135 -5.16 -11.19 -0.85
N LYS A 136 -4.06 -11.82 -1.29
CA LYS A 136 -2.89 -12.06 -0.47
C LYS A 136 -1.61 -11.71 -1.21
N ILE A 137 -0.91 -10.70 -0.70
CA ILE A 137 0.32 -10.16 -1.27
C ILE A 137 1.45 -10.31 -0.28
N THR A 138 2.63 -10.64 -0.77
CA THR A 138 3.88 -10.49 -0.03
C THR A 138 4.83 -9.63 -0.82
N VAL A 139 5.27 -8.52 -0.22
CA VAL A 139 6.26 -7.61 -0.79
C VAL A 139 7.49 -7.66 0.10
N MET A 140 8.65 -8.00 -0.43
CA MET A 140 9.84 -8.17 0.40
C MET A 140 11.15 -7.83 -0.30
N ASN A 141 12.11 -7.38 0.49
CA ASN A 141 13.51 -7.31 0.11
C ASN A 141 14.36 -8.02 1.19
N ASN A 142 15.67 -7.81 1.18
CA ASN A 142 16.59 -8.42 2.14
C ASN A 142 16.46 -7.92 3.60
N LYS A 143 15.72 -6.83 3.86
CA LYS A 143 15.61 -6.19 5.18
C LYS A 143 14.19 -6.19 5.74
N VAL A 144 13.19 -6.12 4.88
CA VAL A 144 11.79 -5.92 5.25
C VAL A 144 10.90 -6.87 4.46
N LYS A 145 9.92 -7.45 5.15
CA LYS A 145 8.84 -8.24 4.59
C LYS A 145 7.50 -7.65 5.00
N LEU A 146 6.73 -7.24 4.01
CA LEU A 146 5.35 -6.81 4.12
C LEU A 146 4.45 -7.94 3.66
N LYS A 147 3.48 -8.33 4.51
CA LYS A 147 2.37 -9.21 4.13
C LYS A 147 1.08 -8.42 4.22
N LEU A 148 0.29 -8.50 3.16
CA LEU A 148 -1.02 -7.86 3.08
C LEU A 148 -2.07 -8.91 2.78
N ILE A 149 -3.12 -8.93 3.59
CA ILE A 149 -4.35 -9.67 3.32
C ILE A 149 -5.43 -8.62 3.11
N ILE A 150 -6.04 -8.61 1.93
CA ILE A 150 -7.05 -7.64 1.54
C ILE A 150 -8.40 -8.31 1.60
N ASP A 151 -9.20 -7.92 2.59
CA ASP A 151 -10.48 -8.57 2.90
C ASP A 151 -11.63 -7.97 2.07
N HIS A 152 -11.56 -6.67 1.76
CA HIS A 152 -12.56 -5.98 0.96
C HIS A 152 -11.93 -4.97 -0.01
N TRP A 153 -12.41 -4.97 -1.25
CA TRP A 153 -12.04 -3.99 -2.28
C TRP A 153 -13.26 -3.19 -2.71
N VAL A 154 -13.04 -1.91 -2.98
CA VAL A 154 -13.99 -1.04 -3.68
C VAL A 154 -13.26 -0.41 -4.87
N LEU A 155 -13.79 -0.65 -6.07
CA LEU A 155 -13.24 -0.08 -7.30
C LEU A 155 -14.22 1.00 -7.78
N ASN A 156 -13.78 2.25 -7.75
CA ASN A 156 -14.57 3.39 -8.19
C ASN A 156 -14.07 3.82 -9.57
N ASP A 157 -14.47 3.06 -10.58
CA ASP A 157 -14.18 3.46 -11.96
C ASP A 157 -15.06 4.68 -12.27
N THR A 158 -14.47 5.87 -12.27
CA THR A 158 -15.15 7.08 -12.74
C THR A 158 -15.24 6.94 -14.25
N LYS A 159 -16.24 6.18 -14.71
CA LYS A 159 -16.73 6.31 -16.08
C LYS A 159 -17.27 7.73 -16.21
N THR A 160 -16.41 8.67 -16.60
CA THR A 160 -16.86 9.87 -17.29
C THR A 160 -17.55 9.39 -18.55
N ASN A 161 -18.88 9.41 -18.47
CA ASN A 161 -19.83 9.20 -19.55
C ASN A 161 -19.61 10.24 -20.66
#